data_AF-A0A1H7ACS2-F1
#
_entry.id   AF-A0A1H7ACS2-F1
#
_cell.length_a   1.000
_cell.length_b   1.000
_cell.length_c   1.000
_cell.angle_alpha   90.00
_cell.angle_beta   90.00
_cell.angle_gamma   90.00
#
_symmetry.space_group_name_H-M   'P 1'
#
loop_
_entity.id
_entity.type
_entity.pdbx_description
1 polymer ?
#
loop_
_entity_poly.entity_id
_entity_poly.type
_entity_poly.pdbx_seq_one_letter_code
_entity_poly.pdbx_strand_id
1 'polypeptide(L)'
;MRFNKKNPACAASLTLILAIPAVAADGEGFLEGATVNVLNRNIYFSQDFRHGDTFNNPQTGEKKHLRAEWAHGVIANFESGFTPGVVGFGLDVRGQFGFKMDGGDGRVGNGMAG
;
A
#
# COMPACT_ATOMS: atom_id res chain seq x y z
N MET A 1 22.42 -5.02 18.57
CA MET A 1 21.12 -4.85 17.92
C MET A 1 21.09 -3.47 17.25
N ARG A 2 21.35 -3.38 15.94
CA ARG A 2 21.33 -2.12 15.18
C ARG A 2 20.04 -2.07 14.38
N PHE A 3 19.05 -1.30 14.83
CA PHE A 3 17.86 -1.01 14.03
C PHE A 3 18.27 -0.11 12.87
N ASN A 4 18.28 -0.66 11.65
CA ASN A 4 18.55 0.10 10.44
C ASN A 4 17.32 0.95 10.09
N LYS A 5 17.52 2.26 10.07
CA LYS A 5 16.51 3.30 9.87
C LYS A 5 16.22 3.43 8.36
N LYS A 6 15.38 2.56 7.81
CA LYS A 6 14.76 2.78 6.50
C LYS A 6 13.26 2.76 6.69
N ASN A 7 12.67 3.91 6.39
CA ASN A 7 11.31 4.28 6.74
C ASN A 7 10.32 3.21 6.27
N PRO A 8 9.29 2.87 7.07
CA PRO A 8 8.17 2.11 6.54
C PRO A 8 7.64 2.84 5.31
N ALA A 9 7.46 2.11 4.20
CA ALA A 9 6.96 2.70 2.97
C ALA A 9 5.57 3.29 3.25
N CYS A 10 5.51 4.63 3.29
CA CYS A 10 4.31 5.42 3.54
C CYS A 10 4.07 6.28 2.30
N ALA A 11 2.99 6.00 1.57
CA ALA A 11 2.61 6.72 0.37
C ALA A 11 1.16 7.18 0.51
N ALA A 12 0.89 8.44 0.18
CA ALA A 12 -0.44 9.02 0.19
C ALA A 12 -0.69 9.75 -1.13
N SER A 13 -1.91 9.62 -1.66
CA SER A 13 -2.36 10.31 -2.86
C SER A 13 -3.75 10.89 -2.64
N LEU A 14 -3.99 12.07 -3.23
CA LEU A 14 -5.24 12.80 -3.15
C LEU A 14 -5.71 13.18 -4.55
N THR A 15 -6.98 12.93 -4.85
CA THR A 15 -7.60 13.25 -6.15
C THR A 15 -8.89 14.04 -5.93
N LEU A 16 -9.11 15.04 -6.78
CA LEU A 16 -10.34 15.84 -6.81
C LEU A 16 -11.05 15.62 -8.15
N ILE A 17 -12.36 15.33 -8.13
CA ILE A 17 -13.15 15.02 -9.34
C ILE A 17 -14.34 15.97 -9.48
N LEU A 18 -14.61 16.38 -10.72
CA LEU A 18 -15.74 17.21 -11.15
C LEU A 18 -16.68 16.38 -12.03
N ALA A 19 -18.00 16.42 -11.77
CA ALA A 19 -19.01 15.75 -12.58
C ALA A 19 -20.13 16.71 -13.05
N ILE A 20 -20.60 16.55 -14.29
CA ILE A 20 -21.74 17.29 -14.88
C ILE A 20 -22.99 16.40 -14.80
N PRO A 21 -24.13 16.88 -14.28
CA PRO A 21 -25.28 16.06 -14.00
C PRO A 21 -26.16 15.97 -15.25
N ALA A 22 -26.50 14.73 -15.63
CA ALA A 22 -27.78 14.49 -16.26
C ALA A 22 -28.86 14.11 -15.22
N VAL A 23 -28.51 13.67 -13.99
CA VAL A 23 -29.50 13.20 -13.00
C VAL A 23 -29.00 13.25 -11.52
N ALA A 24 -28.44 14.36 -11.03
CA ALA A 24 -27.95 14.45 -9.62
C ALA A 24 -28.88 15.26 -8.69
N ALA A 25 -30.20 15.03 -8.76
CA ALA A 25 -31.15 15.67 -7.84
C ALA A 25 -31.32 14.90 -6.52
N ASP A 26 -30.98 13.61 -6.46
CA ASP A 26 -31.27 12.71 -5.32
C ASP A 26 -30.07 11.80 -4.95
N GLY A 27 -28.84 12.30 -5.05
CA GLY A 27 -27.65 11.55 -4.58
C GLY A 27 -27.47 11.70 -3.07
N GLU A 28 -27.07 10.62 -2.38
CA GLU A 28 -26.52 10.70 -1.02
C GLU A 28 -25.37 11.73 -1.05
N GLY A 29 -25.51 12.88 -0.37
CA GLY A 29 -24.63 14.04 -0.49
C GLY A 29 -23.14 13.78 -0.19
N PHE A 30 -22.32 14.83 -0.12
CA PHE A 30 -20.86 14.68 0.00
C PHE A 30 -20.42 13.76 1.16
N LEU A 31 -21.13 13.81 2.30
CA LEU A 31 -20.86 12.95 3.45
C LEU A 31 -21.75 11.70 3.47
N GLU A 32 -23.03 11.81 3.14
CA GLU A 32 -23.92 10.63 3.11
C GLU A 32 -23.44 9.58 2.10
N GLY A 33 -22.94 9.98 0.93
CA GLY A 33 -22.40 9.07 -0.07
C GLY A 33 -20.94 8.66 0.15
N ALA A 34 -20.33 9.04 1.29
CA ALA A 34 -18.93 8.75 1.55
C ALA A 34 -18.72 7.28 1.96
N THR A 35 -17.66 6.66 1.42
CA THR A 35 -17.26 5.29 1.74
C THR A 35 -15.84 5.26 2.27
N VAL A 36 -15.62 4.42 3.30
CA VAL A 36 -14.30 4.16 3.86
C VAL A 36 -14.00 2.67 3.80
N ASN A 37 -12.87 2.30 3.20
CA ASN A 37 -12.39 0.94 3.15
C ASN A 37 -10.97 0.87 3.70
N VAL A 38 -10.76 0.00 4.70
CA VAL A 38 -9.43 -0.29 5.23
C VAL A 38 -9.10 -1.75 4.94
N LEU A 39 -8.12 -1.95 4.06
CA LEU A 39 -7.55 -3.26 3.78
C LEU A 39 -6.35 -3.49 4.69
N ASN A 40 -6.51 -4.45 5.59
CA ASN A 40 -5.42 -4.98 6.41
C ASN A 40 -4.89 -6.26 5.76
N ARG A 41 -3.60 -6.27 5.41
CA ARG A 41 -2.99 -7.31 4.57
C ARG A 41 -1.71 -7.82 5.22
N ASN A 42 -1.69 -9.10 5.57
CA ASN A 42 -0.50 -9.79 6.04
C ASN A 42 -0.01 -10.76 4.95
N ILE A 43 1.26 -10.68 4.55
CA ILE A 43 1.81 -11.52 3.48
C ILE A 43 3.20 -12.02 3.85
N TYR A 44 3.36 -13.34 3.77
CA TYR A 44 4.65 -14.00 3.68
C TYR A 44 4.92 -14.38 2.22
N PHE A 45 6.05 -13.94 1.67
CA PHE A 45 6.45 -14.25 0.30
C PHE A 45 7.83 -14.87 0.30
N SER A 46 7.97 -16.05 -0.33
CA SER A 46 9.22 -16.82 -0.41
C SER A 46 9.43 -17.33 -1.82
N GLN A 47 10.59 -17.03 -2.40
CA GLN A 47 10.98 -17.40 -3.75
C GLN A 47 12.36 -18.09 -3.74
N ASP A 48 12.40 -19.30 -4.29
CA ASP A 48 13.59 -20.16 -4.38
C ASP A 48 14.06 -20.24 -5.85
N PHE A 49 15.31 -19.83 -6.10
CA PHE A 49 15.89 -19.74 -7.43
C PHE A 49 16.82 -20.93 -7.71
N ARG A 50 16.33 -21.92 -8.47
CA ARG A 50 17.04 -23.20 -8.69
C ARG A 50 17.94 -23.25 -9.92
N HIS A 51 17.90 -22.23 -10.78
CA HIS A 51 18.60 -22.22 -12.07
C HIS A 51 19.76 -21.21 -12.13
N GLY A 52 20.46 -21.03 -11.00
CA GLY A 52 21.71 -20.26 -10.94
C GLY A 52 21.58 -18.78 -10.58
N ASP A 53 20.37 -18.24 -10.50
CA ASP A 53 20.15 -16.88 -10.01
C ASP A 53 20.49 -16.79 -8.51
N THR A 54 21.34 -15.82 -8.16
CA THR A 54 21.74 -15.56 -6.77
C THR A 54 21.73 -14.07 -6.48
N PHE A 55 21.46 -13.74 -5.22
CA PHE A 55 21.39 -12.38 -4.72
C PHE A 55 22.39 -12.23 -3.57
N ASN A 56 23.08 -11.10 -3.51
CA ASN A 56 23.97 -10.81 -2.40
C ASN A 56 23.14 -10.40 -1.18
N ASN A 57 23.39 -11.05 -0.05
CA ASN A 57 22.85 -10.65 1.24
C ASN A 57 23.52 -9.32 1.66
N PRO A 58 22.77 -8.21 1.82
CA PRO A 58 23.36 -6.92 2.15
C PRO A 58 23.93 -6.86 3.58
N GLN A 59 23.59 -7.80 4.46
CA GLN A 59 24.11 -7.91 5.81
C GLN A 59 25.36 -8.81 5.89
N THR A 60 25.35 -9.96 5.22
CA THR A 60 26.43 -10.96 5.33
C THR A 60 27.38 -11.01 4.12
N GLY A 61 27.00 -10.39 3.00
CA GLY A 61 27.75 -10.48 1.73
C GLY A 61 27.63 -11.83 1.02
N GLU A 62 26.94 -12.80 1.61
CA GLU A 62 26.79 -14.14 1.04
C GLU A 62 25.83 -14.16 -0.15
N LYS A 63 26.14 -14.98 -1.15
CA LYS A 63 25.21 -15.28 -2.25
C LYS A 63 24.10 -16.20 -1.74
N LYS A 64 22.85 -15.80 -1.91
CA LYS A 64 21.65 -16.60 -1.58
C LYS A 64 20.81 -16.81 -2.82
N HIS A 65 20.29 -18.01 -2.98
CA HIS A 65 19.29 -18.37 -3.97
C HIS A 65 17.86 -18.30 -3.41
N LEU A 66 17.70 -18.14 -2.09
CA LEU A 66 16.41 -18.01 -1.42
C LEU A 66 16.17 -16.56 -1.04
N ARG A 67 14.97 -16.10 -1.37
CA ARG A 67 14.48 -14.74 -1.17
C ARG A 67 13.17 -14.81 -0.40
N ALA A 68 13.13 -14.33 0.84
CA ALA A 68 11.90 -14.37 1.65
C ALA A 68 11.71 -13.13 2.51
N GLU A 69 10.47 -12.69 2.62
CA GLU A 69 10.06 -11.55 3.42
C GLU A 69 8.66 -11.75 4.00
N TRP A 70 8.48 -11.34 5.26
CA TRP A 70 7.19 -11.22 5.90
C TRP A 70 6.88 -9.74 6.14
N ALA A 71 5.76 -9.29 5.62
CA ALA A 71 5.33 -7.90 5.71
C ALA A 71 3.86 -7.79 6.11
N HIS A 72 3.56 -6.68 6.76
CA HIS A 72 2.21 -6.25 7.07
C HIS A 72 1.93 -4.90 6.44
N GLY A 73 0.86 -4.83 5.67
CA GLY A 73 0.39 -3.63 4.98
C GLY A 73 -1.00 -3.22 5.46
N VAL A 74 -1.21 -1.92 5.53
CA VAL A 74 -2.50 -1.29 5.76
C VAL A 74 -2.74 -0.30 4.63
N ILE A 75 -3.85 -0.45 3.94
CA ILE A 75 -4.30 0.48 2.89
C ILE A 75 -5.63 1.05 3.32
N ALA A 76 -5.70 2.38 3.45
CA ALA A 76 -6.92 3.11 3.74
C ALA A 76 -7.35 3.87 2.48
N ASN A 77 -8.58 3.66 2.06
CA ASN A 77 -9.24 4.42 1.00
C ASN A 77 -10.44 5.14 1.58
N PHE A 78 -10.53 6.43 1.34
CA PHE A 78 -11.67 7.28 1.63
C PHE A 78 -12.12 7.89 0.30
N GLU A 79 -13.39 7.74 -0.01
CA GLU A 79 -14.01 8.31 -1.22
C GLU A 79 -15.26 9.06 -0.73
N SER A 80 -15.34 10.37 -1.02
CA SER A 80 -16.52 11.15 -0.65
C SER A 80 -17.66 10.92 -1.64
N GLY A 81 -18.89 11.23 -1.23
CA GLY A 81 -19.96 11.49 -2.19
C GLY A 81 -19.70 12.77 -2.97
N PHE A 82 -20.62 13.13 -3.87
CA PHE A 82 -20.56 14.41 -4.58
C PHE A 82 -21.42 15.47 -3.89
N THR A 83 -20.96 16.73 -3.88
CA THR A 83 -21.79 17.85 -3.39
C THR A 83 -23.07 18.00 -4.24
N PRO A 84 -24.25 18.24 -3.64
CA PRO A 84 -25.48 18.48 -4.40
C PRO A 84 -25.38 19.76 -5.25
N GLY A 85 -25.92 19.72 -6.46
CA GLY A 85 -26.01 20.88 -7.34
C GLY A 85 -25.71 20.56 -8.80
N VAL A 86 -25.70 21.61 -9.63
CA VAL A 86 -25.44 21.51 -11.08
C VAL A 86 -24.01 21.06 -11.38
N VAL A 87 -23.08 21.16 -10.42
CA VAL A 87 -21.74 20.59 -10.51
C VAL A 87 -21.44 19.95 -9.17
N GLY A 88 -21.13 18.66 -9.20
CA GLY A 88 -20.73 17.90 -8.02
C GLY A 88 -19.22 17.89 -7.84
N PHE A 89 -18.76 18.16 -6.62
CA PHE A 89 -17.36 18.03 -6.21
C PHE A 89 -17.21 16.80 -5.31
N GLY A 90 -16.20 15.98 -5.59
CA GLY A 90 -15.84 14.80 -4.79
C GLY A 90 -14.34 14.76 -4.50
N LEU A 91 -13.97 14.11 -3.40
CA LEU A 91 -12.61 14.00 -2.87
C LEU A 91 -12.27 12.54 -2.56
N ASP A 92 -11.18 12.05 -3.15
CA ASP A 92 -10.66 10.72 -2.90
C ASP A 92 -9.28 10.79 -2.25
N VAL A 93 -9.13 10.12 -1.11
CA VAL A 93 -7.87 10.01 -0.36
C VAL A 93 -7.47 8.54 -0.28
N ARG A 94 -6.23 8.22 -0.65
CA ARG A 94 -5.66 6.89 -0.48
C ARG A 94 -4.35 6.95 0.27
N GLY A 95 -4.24 6.18 1.34
CA GLY A 95 -3.04 6.05 2.17
C GLY A 95 -2.60 4.61 2.25
N GLN A 96 -1.30 4.37 2.10
CA GLN A 96 -0.68 3.05 2.17
C GLN A 96 0.47 3.09 3.17
N PHE A 97 0.47 2.12 4.09
CA PHE A 97 1.51 1.95 5.10
C PHE A 97 1.94 0.49 5.17
N GLY A 98 3.23 0.22 4.95
CA GLY A 98 3.81 -1.12 5.06
C GLY A 98 4.94 -1.16 6.06
N PHE A 99 5.01 -2.22 6.87
CA PHE A 99 6.17 -2.49 7.72
C PHE A 99 6.63 -3.94 7.61
N LYS A 100 7.96 -4.12 7.65
CA LYS A 100 8.60 -5.43 7.58
C LYS A 100 8.57 -6.10 8.95
N MET A 101 8.08 -7.33 8.98
CA MET A 101 8.12 -8.19 10.18
C MET A 101 9.36 -9.10 10.16
N ASP A 102 9.69 -9.70 9.01
CA ASP A 102 10.88 -10.56 8.84
C ASP A 102 11.40 -10.50 7.39
N GLY A 103 12.67 -10.87 7.17
CA GLY A 103 13.36 -10.82 5.89
C GLY A 103 14.79 -10.30 6.02
N GLY A 104 15.50 -10.68 7.09
CA GLY A 104 16.87 -10.26 7.42
C GLY A 104 17.79 -11.43 7.83
N ASP A 105 19.03 -11.07 8.23
CA ASP A 105 20.22 -11.82 8.72
C ASP A 105 20.54 -13.21 8.11
N GLY A 106 19.57 -14.09 7.88
CA GLY A 106 19.75 -15.36 7.16
C GLY A 106 19.24 -15.36 5.71
N ARG A 107 18.44 -14.36 5.31
CA ARG A 107 17.74 -14.32 4.02
C ARG A 107 17.88 -12.97 3.32
N VAL A 108 17.76 -12.99 1.99
CA VAL A 108 17.61 -11.78 1.18
C VAL A 108 16.13 -11.42 1.15
N GLY A 109 15.76 -10.23 1.64
CA GLY A 109 14.38 -9.73 1.59
C GLY A 109 13.91 -9.51 0.15
N ASN A 110 12.60 -9.46 -0.06
CA ASN A 110 11.95 -9.43 -1.38
C ASN A 110 11.52 -8.02 -1.80
N GLY A 111 11.70 -7.03 -0.92
CA GLY A 111 11.38 -5.62 -1.16
C GLY A 111 9.90 -5.31 -1.04
N MET A 112 9.14 -6.11 -0.28
CA MET A 112 7.68 -5.92 -0.16
C MET A 112 7.32 -4.79 0.81
N ALA A 113 8.16 -4.52 1.82
CA ALA A 113 7.93 -3.51 2.84
C ALA A 113 8.89 -2.29 2.77
N GLY A 114 9.68 -2.16 1.69
CA GLY A 114 10.66 -1.07 1.48
C GLY A 114 12.11 -1.42 1.82
#